data_AF-A0A0G1B2Q8-F1
#
_entry.id   AF-A0A0G1B2Q8-F1
#
_cell.length_a   1.000
_cell.length_b   1.000
_cell.length_c   1.000
_cell.angle_alpha   90.00
_cell.angle_beta   90.00
_cell.angle_gamma   90.00
#
_symmetry.space_group_name_H-M   'P 1'
#
loop_
_entity.id
_entity.type
_entity.pdbx_description
1 polymer ?
#
loop_
_entity_poly.entity_id
_entity_poly.type
_entity_poly.pdbx_seq_one_letter_code
_entity_poly.pdbx_strand_id
1 'polypeptide(L)'
;LAVMNGLEDNYRTDLFWPIIEKIEELSGKKYDDAPEGAVKSMRIIADHLRAATFIMGDDLGVAPSNVDQGYVVRKLIRRAIRHGAWIGINNFFTAEIGKVVINIMKDVYPELEKNREFILDNFDQEEAKFAMTLTAGVKELVKLFLQNKNKRISGYDLFDMFSTHGFPLEISLEEIKRMIPSGLKYELRNFDEEKVRKEFGEAMIKHQELSRTASAGMFKGGLSDHSEKVTQYHTATHLLNAALRRVLGPHVFQKGSNITDERLRFDFSHPEKMTSEQIKQVED
;
A
#
# COMPACT_ATOMS: atom_id res chain seq x y z
N LEU A 1 13.42 27.04 -1.88
CA LEU A 1 14.51 26.45 -1.06
C LEU A 1 15.77 26.22 -1.89
N ALA A 2 15.84 25.28 -2.84
CA ALA A 2 17.07 25.05 -3.63
C ALA A 2 17.58 26.30 -4.37
N VAL A 3 16.72 26.95 -5.16
CA VAL A 3 17.06 28.23 -5.85
C VAL A 3 17.43 29.34 -4.86
N MET A 4 16.77 29.41 -3.70
CA MET A 4 17.06 30.41 -2.66
C MET A 4 18.42 30.17 -1.98
N ASN A 5 18.86 28.91 -1.93
CA ASN A 5 20.14 28.49 -1.36
C ASN A 5 21.24 28.35 -2.43
N GLY A 6 20.98 28.75 -3.68
CA GLY A 6 21.95 28.62 -4.79
C GLY A 6 22.27 27.18 -5.20
N LEU A 7 21.39 26.23 -4.87
CA LEU A 7 21.56 24.81 -5.20
C LEU A 7 20.88 24.47 -6.52
N GLU A 8 21.60 23.75 -7.38
CA GLU A 8 21.07 23.23 -8.66
C GLU A 8 20.23 21.95 -8.47
N ASP A 9 20.26 21.35 -7.28
CA ASP A 9 19.59 20.10 -6.95
C ASP A 9 18.72 20.25 -5.69
N ASN A 10 17.42 19.99 -5.83
CA ASN A 10 16.45 20.02 -4.72
C ASN A 10 16.79 19.03 -3.59
N TYR A 11 17.46 17.93 -3.92
CA TYR A 11 17.81 16.89 -2.95
C TYR A 11 19.02 17.25 -2.09
N ARG A 12 19.72 18.36 -2.40
CA ARG A 12 20.80 18.93 -1.57
C ARG A 12 20.30 19.90 -0.49
N THR A 13 18.99 20.10 -0.40
CA THR A 13 18.42 20.93 0.67
C THR A 13 18.51 20.22 2.01
N ASP A 14 18.52 20.99 3.09
CA ASP A 14 18.41 20.52 4.49
C ASP A 14 17.22 19.59 4.73
N LEU A 15 16.13 19.74 3.97
CA LEU A 15 14.94 18.88 4.03
C LEU A 15 15.12 17.48 3.42
N PHE A 16 16.11 17.28 2.55
CA PHE A 16 16.32 16.02 1.84
C PHE A 16 17.69 15.42 2.06
N TRP A 17 18.72 16.23 2.26
CA TRP A 17 20.10 15.78 2.35
C TRP A 17 20.32 14.74 3.46
N PRO A 18 19.79 14.90 4.69
CA PRO A 18 19.98 13.86 5.71
C PRO A 18 19.30 12.53 5.35
N ILE A 19 18.23 12.55 4.54
CA ILE A 19 17.60 11.35 4.00
C ILE A 19 18.53 10.70 2.97
N ILE A 20 19.12 11.50 2.07
CA ILE A 20 20.09 11.03 1.08
C ILE A 20 21.31 10.40 1.77
N GLU A 21 21.88 11.05 2.78
CA GLU A 21 23.01 10.52 3.56
C GLU A 21 22.68 9.16 4.19
N LYS A 22 21.47 9.00 4.74
CA LYS A 22 21.04 7.71 5.27
C LYS A 22 20.94 6.64 4.17
N ILE A 23 20.46 7.01 2.97
CA ILE A 23 20.43 6.09 1.83
C ILE A 23 21.85 5.75 1.36
N GLU A 24 22.79 6.68 1.37
CA GLU A 24 24.20 6.39 1.07
C GLU A 24 24.78 5.36 2.05
N GLU A 25 24.54 5.55 3.36
CA GLU A 25 24.97 4.63 4.42
C GLU A 25 24.41 3.22 4.17
N LEU A 26 23.11 3.12 3.89
CA LEU A 26 22.40 1.85 3.71
C LEU A 26 22.80 1.13 2.41
N SER A 27 23.06 1.88 1.34
CA SER A 27 23.38 1.33 0.01
C SER A 27 24.87 1.14 -0.24
N GLY A 28 25.72 1.78 0.56
CA GLY A 28 27.16 1.86 0.32
C GLY A 28 27.55 2.66 -0.94
N LYS A 29 26.62 3.43 -1.52
CA LYS A 29 26.84 4.23 -2.72
C LYS A 29 26.80 5.72 -2.39
N LYS A 30 27.77 6.47 -2.90
CA LYS A 30 27.80 7.93 -2.78
C LYS A 30 26.95 8.56 -3.86
N TYR A 31 26.08 9.50 -3.49
CA TYR A 31 25.15 10.20 -4.36
C TYR A 31 25.87 10.97 -5.45
N ASP A 32 26.99 11.62 -5.11
CA ASP A 32 27.77 12.42 -6.06
C ASP A 32 28.59 11.57 -7.06
N ASP A 33 28.95 10.34 -6.67
CA ASP A 33 29.75 9.43 -7.50
C ASP A 33 28.90 8.30 -8.13
N ALA A 34 27.62 8.23 -7.80
CA ALA A 34 26.73 7.16 -8.23
C ALA A 34 26.37 7.32 -9.72
N PRO A 35 26.22 6.19 -10.45
CA PRO A 35 25.62 6.23 -11.77
C PRO A 35 24.23 6.88 -11.74
N GLU A 36 23.83 7.55 -12.82
CA GLU A 36 22.55 8.28 -12.91
C GLU A 36 21.33 7.46 -12.44
N GLY A 37 21.28 6.17 -12.78
CA GLY A 37 20.19 5.28 -12.35
C GLY A 37 20.16 5.02 -10.84
N ALA A 38 21.31 5.02 -10.17
CA ALA A 38 21.40 4.91 -8.72
C ALA A 38 21.02 6.24 -8.05
N VAL A 39 21.50 7.39 -8.56
CA VAL A 39 21.08 8.72 -8.09
C VAL A 39 19.55 8.88 -8.18
N LYS A 40 18.97 8.50 -9.32
CA LYS A 40 17.52 8.49 -9.51
C LYS A 40 16.80 7.62 -8.47
N SER A 41 17.35 6.46 -8.14
CA SER A 41 16.77 5.56 -7.15
C SER A 41 16.82 6.16 -5.75
N MET A 42 17.94 6.79 -5.36
CA MET A 42 18.06 7.49 -4.08
C MET A 42 17.03 8.62 -3.95
N ARG A 43 16.86 9.42 -5.01
CA ARG A 43 15.83 10.48 -5.07
C ARG A 43 14.41 9.93 -4.88
N ILE A 44 14.07 8.84 -5.58
CA ILE A 44 12.75 8.21 -5.47
C ILE A 44 12.50 7.65 -4.07
N ILE A 45 13.50 6.99 -3.48
CA ILE A 45 13.40 6.48 -2.10
C ILE A 45 13.14 7.64 -1.13
N ALA A 46 13.94 8.70 -1.22
CA ALA A 46 13.83 9.84 -0.32
C ALA A 46 12.46 10.52 -0.42
N ASP A 47 11.99 10.78 -1.64
CA ASP A 47 10.69 11.40 -1.89
C ASP A 47 9.52 10.54 -1.41
N HIS A 48 9.52 9.25 -1.77
CA HIS A 48 8.39 8.37 -1.49
C HIS A 48 8.27 8.00 -0.01
N LEU A 49 9.39 7.76 0.67
CA LEU A 49 9.36 7.46 2.11
C LEU A 49 9.09 8.72 2.93
N ARG A 50 9.53 9.89 2.48
CA ARG A 50 9.10 11.16 3.08
C ARG A 50 7.59 11.34 2.93
N ALA A 51 7.04 11.21 1.74
CA ALA A 51 5.60 11.33 1.49
C ALA A 51 4.80 10.30 2.30
N ALA A 52 5.22 9.04 2.33
CA ALA A 52 4.55 8.00 3.12
C ALA A 52 4.59 8.29 4.63
N THR A 53 5.71 8.82 5.14
CA THR A 53 5.84 9.26 6.54
C THR A 53 4.81 10.34 6.87
N PHE A 54 4.66 11.35 6.01
CA PHE A 54 3.67 12.41 6.21
C PHE A 54 2.24 11.90 6.16
N ILE A 55 1.89 11.04 5.19
CA ILE A 55 0.53 10.52 5.06
C ILE A 55 0.15 9.62 6.26
N MET A 56 1.09 8.80 6.74
CA MET A 56 0.86 7.96 7.92
C MET A 56 0.87 8.76 9.23
N GLY A 57 1.65 9.83 9.28
CA GLY A 57 1.84 10.65 10.47
C GLY A 57 0.80 11.74 10.68
N ASP A 58 0.00 12.06 9.66
CA ASP A 58 -1.15 12.96 9.78
C ASP A 58 -2.17 12.43 10.82
N ASP A 59 -3.02 13.29 11.35
CA ASP A 59 -4.03 12.94 12.37
C ASP A 59 -5.05 11.90 11.87
N LEU A 60 -5.22 11.76 10.55
CA LEU A 60 -6.02 10.69 9.95
C LEU A 60 -5.35 9.30 10.07
N GLY A 61 -4.03 9.24 10.23
CA GLY A 61 -3.28 8.00 10.47
C GLY A 61 -3.47 6.94 9.38
N VAL A 62 -3.33 7.31 8.11
CA VAL A 62 -3.65 6.42 6.99
C VAL A 62 -2.61 5.29 6.85
N ALA A 63 -2.97 4.08 7.29
CA ALA A 63 -2.12 2.90 7.15
C ALA A 63 -2.07 2.35 5.69
N PRO A 64 -0.99 1.66 5.29
CA PRO A 64 -0.92 0.91 4.03
C PRO A 64 -2.05 -0.12 3.90
N SER A 65 -2.79 -0.10 2.79
CA SER A 65 -3.94 -0.99 2.56
C SER A 65 -4.10 -1.38 1.08
N ASN A 66 -5.04 -2.29 0.79
CA ASN A 66 -5.37 -2.68 -0.59
C ASN A 66 -6.31 -1.68 -1.29
N VAL A 67 -6.88 -0.70 -0.59
CA VAL A 67 -7.98 0.14 -1.08
C VAL A 67 -7.78 1.61 -0.74
N ASP A 68 -8.41 2.49 -1.50
CA ASP A 68 -8.49 3.93 -1.25
C ASP A 68 -7.14 4.60 -0.95
N GLN A 69 -7.09 5.44 0.08
CA GLN A 69 -5.89 6.20 0.45
C GLN A 69 -4.75 5.28 0.92
N GLY A 70 -5.09 4.18 1.60
CA GLY A 70 -4.09 3.20 2.05
C GLY A 70 -3.38 2.52 0.88
N TYR A 71 -4.03 2.37 -0.28
CA TYR A 71 -3.38 1.88 -1.50
C TYR A 71 -2.26 2.81 -1.98
N VAL A 72 -2.47 4.14 -1.86
CA VAL A 72 -1.45 5.13 -2.26
C VAL A 72 -0.22 5.02 -1.36
N VAL A 73 -0.41 4.96 -0.03
CA VAL A 73 0.70 4.81 0.92
C VAL A 73 1.48 3.52 0.63
N ARG A 74 0.76 2.40 0.50
CA ARG A 74 1.35 1.11 0.15
C ARG A 74 2.17 1.19 -1.14
N LYS A 75 1.64 1.82 -2.18
CA LYS A 75 2.32 1.96 -3.48
C LYS A 75 3.62 2.74 -3.35
N LEU A 76 3.64 3.83 -2.59
CA LEU A 76 4.85 4.62 -2.35
C LEU A 76 5.93 3.79 -1.65
N ILE A 77 5.55 3.08 -0.57
CA ILE A 77 6.46 2.23 0.21
C ILE A 77 7.06 1.12 -0.67
N ARG A 78 6.22 0.36 -1.38
CA ARG A 78 6.68 -0.75 -2.23
C ARG A 78 7.62 -0.30 -3.34
N ARG A 79 7.36 0.87 -3.92
CA ARG A 79 8.23 1.46 -4.95
C ARG A 79 9.59 1.86 -4.35
N ALA A 80 9.61 2.46 -3.17
CA ALA A 80 10.87 2.76 -2.47
C ALA A 80 11.67 1.47 -2.16
N ILE A 81 11.01 0.43 -1.64
CA ILE A 81 11.65 -0.88 -1.37
C ILE A 81 12.29 -1.44 -2.64
N ARG A 82 11.59 -1.38 -3.78
CA ARG A 82 12.14 -1.85 -5.06
C ARG A 82 13.40 -1.10 -5.45
N HIS A 83 13.37 0.23 -5.36
CA HIS A 83 14.52 1.07 -5.65
C HIS A 83 15.69 0.82 -4.70
N GLY A 84 15.42 0.54 -3.42
CA GLY A 84 16.43 0.13 -2.45
C GLY A 84 17.17 -1.14 -2.90
N ALA A 85 16.41 -2.18 -3.26
CA ALA A 85 16.97 -3.43 -3.78
C ALA A 85 17.80 -3.20 -5.07
N TRP A 86 17.40 -2.28 -5.94
CA TRP A 86 18.15 -1.94 -7.16
C TRP A 86 19.50 -1.27 -6.93
N ILE A 87 19.67 -0.59 -5.80
CA ILE A 87 20.93 0.05 -5.41
C ILE A 87 21.70 -0.77 -4.37
N GLY A 88 21.24 -1.98 -4.05
CA GLY A 88 21.96 -2.93 -3.19
C GLY A 88 21.62 -2.85 -1.71
N ILE A 89 20.53 -2.20 -1.32
CA ILE A 89 20.01 -2.26 0.05
C ILE A 89 19.34 -3.62 0.23
N ASN A 90 19.95 -4.49 1.04
CA ASN A 90 19.51 -5.88 1.21
C ASN A 90 18.77 -6.14 2.54
N ASN A 91 18.85 -5.20 3.49
CA ASN A 91 18.18 -5.27 4.78
C ASN A 91 16.95 -4.34 4.79
N PHE A 92 16.05 -4.54 5.75
CA PHE A 92 14.94 -3.61 5.97
C PHE A 92 15.46 -2.22 6.32
N PHE A 93 14.89 -1.20 5.69
CA PHE A 93 15.42 0.16 5.76
C PHE A 93 14.35 1.25 5.77
N THR A 94 13.10 0.93 5.45
CA THR A 94 12.05 1.95 5.30
C THR A 94 11.78 2.68 6.62
N ALA A 95 11.75 1.96 7.74
CA ALA A 95 11.62 2.54 9.07
C ALA A 95 12.84 3.41 9.44
N GLU A 96 14.06 3.05 9.04
CA GLU A 96 15.26 3.86 9.28
C GLU A 96 15.18 5.21 8.58
N ILE A 97 14.68 5.23 7.34
CA ILE A 97 14.41 6.48 6.62
C ILE A 97 13.27 7.26 7.27
N GLY A 98 12.20 6.59 7.70
CA GLY A 98 11.10 7.20 8.45
C GLY A 98 11.58 7.93 9.70
N LYS A 99 12.49 7.33 10.48
CA LYS A 99 13.11 7.98 11.67
C LYS A 99 13.82 9.27 11.30
N VAL A 100 14.56 9.29 10.20
CA VAL A 100 15.26 10.51 9.72
C VAL A 100 14.25 11.59 9.35
N VAL A 101 13.19 11.24 8.59
CA VAL A 101 12.14 12.20 8.20
C VAL A 101 11.46 12.80 9.43
N ILE A 102 11.07 11.97 10.40
CA ILE A 102 10.44 12.44 11.66
C ILE A 102 11.38 13.40 12.39
N ASN A 103 12.66 13.06 12.52
CA ASN A 103 13.63 13.89 13.22
C ASN A 103 13.83 15.28 12.57
N ILE A 104 13.83 15.36 11.24
CA ILE A 104 13.96 16.63 10.51
C ILE A 104 12.70 17.51 10.68
N MET A 105 11.52 16.88 10.77
CA MET A 105 10.25 17.58 10.59
C MET A 105 9.44 17.78 11.88
N LYS A 106 9.73 17.04 12.96
CA LYS A 106 8.90 17.01 14.20
C LYS A 106 8.71 18.36 14.89
N ASP A 107 9.65 19.29 14.76
CA ASP A 107 9.54 20.60 15.40
C ASP A 107 8.47 21.47 14.72
N VAL A 108 8.21 21.22 13.43
CA VAL A 108 7.17 21.90 12.64
C VAL A 108 5.89 21.08 12.58
N TYR A 109 6.00 19.75 12.55
CA TYR A 109 4.91 18.78 12.44
C TYR A 109 4.97 17.79 13.63
N PRO A 110 4.56 18.22 14.84
CA PRO A 110 4.67 17.41 16.06
C PRO A 110 3.85 16.11 16.01
N GLU A 111 2.83 16.05 15.17
CA GLU A 111 2.05 14.84 14.89
C GLU A 111 2.91 13.67 14.37
N LEU A 112 4.02 13.96 13.68
CA LEU A 112 4.95 12.94 13.22
C LEU A 112 5.65 12.22 14.37
N GLU A 113 6.03 12.95 15.43
CA GLU A 113 6.61 12.33 16.63
C GLU A 113 5.53 11.64 17.45
N LYS A 114 4.34 12.24 17.57
CA LYS A 114 3.19 11.63 18.26
C LYS A 114 2.81 10.26 17.64
N ASN A 115 2.83 10.17 16.32
CA ASN A 115 2.46 8.97 15.56
C ASN A 115 3.66 8.10 15.16
N ARG A 116 4.84 8.33 15.78
CA ARG A 116 6.10 7.69 15.40
C ARG A 116 6.02 6.16 15.40
N GLU A 117 5.56 5.54 16.48
CA GLU A 117 5.48 4.07 16.56
C GLU A 117 4.57 3.52 15.46
N PHE A 118 3.41 4.14 15.24
CA PHE A 118 2.50 3.77 14.17
C PHE A 118 3.16 3.84 12.78
N ILE A 119 3.90 4.92 12.49
CA ILE A 119 4.63 5.07 11.22
C ILE A 119 5.65 3.96 11.03
N LEU A 120 6.50 3.73 12.03
CA LEU A 120 7.63 2.80 11.95
C LEU A 120 7.14 1.35 11.86
N ASP A 121 6.13 0.98 12.66
CA ASP A 121 5.53 -0.35 12.62
C ASP A 121 4.88 -0.66 11.27
N ASN A 122 4.21 0.32 10.65
CA ASN A 122 3.62 0.13 9.33
C ASN A 122 4.68 0.01 8.23
N PHE A 123 5.78 0.75 8.33
CA PHE A 123 6.93 0.57 7.43
C PHE A 123 7.50 -0.85 7.55
N ASP A 124 7.83 -1.30 8.75
CA ASP A 124 8.41 -2.63 8.98
C ASP A 124 7.47 -3.75 8.51
N GLN A 125 6.18 -3.65 8.82
CA GLN A 125 5.20 -4.63 8.41
C GLN A 125 5.01 -4.68 6.89
N GLU A 126 4.92 -3.54 6.21
CA GLU A 126 4.75 -3.50 4.76
C GLU A 126 6.02 -3.95 4.05
N GLU A 127 7.21 -3.61 4.56
CA GLU A 127 8.48 -4.04 4.01
C GLU A 127 8.68 -5.55 4.13
N ALA A 128 8.41 -6.13 5.31
CA ALA A 128 8.45 -7.57 5.51
C ALA A 128 7.48 -8.32 4.59
N LYS A 129 6.23 -7.84 4.47
CA LYS A 129 5.24 -8.42 3.56
C LYS A 129 5.70 -8.34 2.11
N PHE A 130 6.19 -7.17 1.68
CA PHE A 130 6.50 -6.93 0.29
C PHE A 130 7.82 -7.60 -0.15
N ALA A 131 8.81 -7.77 0.72
CA ALA A 131 10.06 -8.45 0.38
C ALA A 131 9.83 -9.87 -0.19
N MET A 132 8.87 -10.61 0.39
CA MET A 132 8.45 -11.92 -0.09
C MET A 132 7.79 -11.84 -1.47
N THR A 133 6.83 -10.92 -1.62
CA THR A 133 6.13 -10.67 -2.89
C THR A 133 7.08 -10.23 -4.00
N LEU A 134 8.04 -9.37 -3.69
CA LEU A 134 9.00 -8.84 -4.64
C LEU A 134 9.89 -9.95 -5.21
N THR A 135 10.42 -10.80 -4.33
CA THR A 135 11.29 -11.92 -4.74
C THR A 135 10.54 -12.89 -5.67
N ALA A 136 9.32 -13.28 -5.29
CA ALA A 136 8.49 -14.17 -6.10
C ALA A 136 8.05 -13.50 -7.43
N GLY A 137 7.63 -12.24 -7.36
CA GLY A 137 7.14 -11.48 -8.51
C GLY A 137 8.20 -11.22 -9.57
N VAL A 138 9.42 -10.84 -9.18
CA VAL A 138 10.54 -10.66 -10.12
C VAL A 138 10.89 -11.99 -10.79
N LYS A 139 10.91 -13.11 -10.04
CA LYS A 139 11.18 -14.43 -10.60
C LYS A 139 10.12 -14.82 -11.65
N GLU A 140 8.85 -14.60 -11.34
CA GLU A 140 7.76 -14.90 -12.28
C GLU A 140 7.79 -13.97 -13.50
N LEU A 141 8.10 -12.68 -13.33
CA LEU A 141 8.24 -11.74 -14.44
C LEU A 141 9.34 -12.19 -15.41
N VAL A 142 10.50 -12.58 -14.88
CA VAL A 142 11.61 -13.10 -15.69
C VAL A 142 11.20 -14.38 -16.41
N LYS A 143 10.47 -15.28 -15.74
CA LYS A 143 9.95 -16.50 -16.37
C LYS A 143 8.99 -16.19 -17.52
N LEU A 144 8.04 -15.27 -17.33
CA LEU A 144 7.14 -14.80 -18.38
C LEU A 144 7.91 -14.26 -19.58
N PHE A 145 8.95 -13.46 -19.34
CA PHE A 145 9.83 -12.95 -20.39
C PHE A 145 10.55 -14.05 -21.16
N LEU A 146 11.07 -15.06 -20.47
CA LEU A 146 11.85 -16.14 -21.10
C LEU A 146 10.98 -17.15 -21.85
N GLN A 147 9.76 -17.42 -21.37
CA GLN A 147 8.87 -18.42 -21.95
C GLN A 147 8.04 -17.89 -23.13
N ASN A 148 7.82 -16.58 -23.20
CA ASN A 148 7.07 -15.99 -24.29
C ASN A 148 7.94 -15.96 -25.57
N LYS A 149 7.62 -16.81 -26.56
CA LYS A 149 8.35 -16.92 -27.83
C LYS A 149 8.49 -15.59 -28.60
N ASN A 150 7.57 -14.66 -28.36
CA ASN A 150 7.59 -13.33 -28.96
C ASN A 150 8.11 -12.24 -27.99
N LYS A 151 8.46 -12.62 -26.75
CA LYS A 151 8.86 -11.79 -25.60
C LYS A 151 8.02 -10.52 -25.42
N ARG A 152 6.74 -10.60 -25.75
CA ARG A 152 5.76 -9.52 -25.52
C ARG A 152 5.08 -9.74 -24.18
N ILE A 153 4.96 -8.68 -23.40
CA ILE A 153 4.17 -8.67 -22.17
C ILE A 153 2.95 -7.79 -22.41
N SER A 154 1.75 -8.36 -22.22
CA SER A 154 0.48 -7.65 -22.29
C SER A 154 0.04 -7.14 -20.92
N GLY A 155 -0.96 -6.25 -20.89
CA GLY A 155 -1.59 -5.84 -19.64
C GLY A 155 -2.32 -6.97 -18.92
N TYR A 156 -2.79 -7.97 -19.67
CA TYR A 156 -3.43 -9.17 -19.12
C TYR A 156 -2.42 -10.05 -18.37
N ASP A 157 -1.22 -10.24 -18.90
CA ASP A 157 -0.16 -10.98 -18.21
C ASP A 157 0.21 -10.31 -16.87
N LEU A 158 0.29 -8.96 -16.86
CA LEU A 158 0.58 -8.21 -15.64
C LEU A 158 -0.60 -8.20 -14.66
N PHE A 159 -1.83 -8.29 -15.16
CA PHE A 159 -3.01 -8.45 -14.33
C PHE A 159 -3.01 -9.81 -13.62
N ASP A 160 -2.62 -10.88 -14.31
CA ASP A 160 -2.48 -12.21 -13.70
C ASP A 160 -1.42 -12.20 -12.60
N MET A 161 -0.29 -11.53 -12.84
CA MET A 161 0.74 -11.31 -11.81
C MET A 161 0.20 -10.53 -10.60
N PHE A 162 -0.57 -9.48 -10.84
CA PHE A 162 -1.17 -8.67 -9.79
C PHE A 162 -2.19 -9.48 -8.98
N SER A 163 -3.13 -10.14 -9.64
CA SER A 163 -4.23 -10.86 -8.99
C SER A 163 -3.79 -12.16 -8.32
N THR A 164 -2.80 -12.86 -8.88
CA THR A 164 -2.34 -14.18 -8.39
C THR A 164 -1.16 -14.04 -7.43
N HIS A 165 -0.19 -13.18 -7.75
CA HIS A 165 1.07 -13.07 -7.01
C HIS A 165 1.17 -11.80 -6.17
N GLY A 166 0.18 -10.90 -6.25
CA GLY A 166 0.19 -9.61 -5.55
C GLY A 166 1.25 -8.65 -6.09
N PHE A 167 1.81 -8.91 -7.28
CA PHE A 167 2.92 -8.14 -7.83
C PHE A 167 2.39 -6.86 -8.52
N PRO A 168 2.70 -5.66 -8.02
CA PRO A 168 2.07 -4.43 -8.50
C PRO A 168 2.41 -4.09 -9.95
N LEU A 169 1.43 -3.60 -10.71
CA LEU A 169 1.62 -3.14 -12.09
C LEU A 169 2.78 -2.16 -12.21
N GLU A 170 2.87 -1.18 -11.32
CA GLU A 170 3.89 -0.13 -11.41
C GLU A 170 5.30 -0.69 -11.30
N ILE A 171 5.49 -1.69 -10.43
CA ILE A 171 6.78 -2.35 -10.24
C ILE A 171 7.08 -3.25 -11.43
N SER A 172 6.09 -3.97 -11.96
CA SER A 172 6.23 -4.73 -13.21
C SER A 172 6.70 -3.84 -14.37
N LEU A 173 6.05 -2.68 -14.58
CA LEU A 173 6.42 -1.74 -15.64
C LEU A 173 7.84 -1.19 -15.46
N GLU A 174 8.24 -0.91 -14.21
CA GLU A 174 9.57 -0.44 -13.87
C GLU A 174 10.65 -1.51 -14.09
N GLU A 175 10.38 -2.76 -13.70
CA GLU A 175 11.26 -3.90 -14.00
C GLU A 175 11.43 -4.10 -15.50
N ILE A 176 10.32 -4.10 -16.25
CA ILE A 176 10.33 -4.23 -17.71
C ILE A 176 11.24 -3.16 -18.31
N LYS A 177 11.04 -1.89 -17.94
CA LYS A 177 11.86 -0.77 -18.43
C LYS A 177 13.33 -0.93 -18.11
N ARG A 178 13.66 -1.45 -16.92
CA ARG A 178 15.05 -1.71 -16.50
C ARG A 178 15.68 -2.87 -17.26
N MET A 179 14.91 -3.86 -17.71
CA MET A 179 15.42 -5.00 -18.48
C MET A 179 15.67 -4.66 -19.97
N ILE A 180 15.09 -3.57 -20.50
CA ILE A 180 15.28 -3.10 -21.89
C ILE A 180 16.75 -2.84 -22.25
N PRO A 181 17.55 -2.11 -21.45
CA PRO A 181 18.91 -1.70 -21.83
C PRO A 181 19.95 -2.81 -21.71
N SER A 182 19.68 -3.89 -20.96
CA SER A 182 20.62 -4.97 -20.64
C SER A 182 20.88 -6.00 -21.77
N GLY A 183 20.53 -5.68 -23.02
CA GLY A 183 20.80 -6.54 -24.19
C GLY A 183 19.54 -7.14 -24.86
N LEU A 184 18.33 -6.91 -24.33
CA LEU A 184 17.06 -7.25 -24.98
C LEU A 184 16.59 -6.19 -26.01
N LYS A 185 17.55 -5.54 -26.68
CA LYS A 185 17.37 -4.31 -27.47
C LYS A 185 16.49 -4.42 -28.73
N TYR A 186 16.09 -5.63 -29.14
CA TYR A 186 15.33 -5.84 -30.38
C TYR A 186 13.84 -6.13 -30.20
N GLU A 187 13.39 -6.61 -29.04
CA GLU A 187 12.01 -7.12 -28.88
C GLU A 187 11.09 -6.20 -28.06
N LEU A 188 11.65 -5.26 -27.29
CA LEU A 188 10.91 -4.26 -26.51
C LEU A 188 10.72 -2.91 -27.23
N ARG A 189 11.15 -2.78 -28.50
CA ARG A 189 10.86 -1.58 -29.32
C ARG A 189 9.36 -1.33 -29.53
N ASN A 190 8.54 -2.36 -29.31
CA ASN A 190 7.08 -2.30 -29.38
C ASN A 190 6.41 -2.39 -27.98
N PHE A 191 7.15 -2.14 -26.90
CA PHE A 191 6.55 -2.05 -25.57
C PHE A 191 5.77 -0.75 -25.46
N ASP A 192 4.46 -0.88 -25.65
CA ASP A 192 3.51 0.21 -25.53
C ASP A 192 2.93 0.18 -24.10
N GLU A 193 3.53 0.98 -23.22
CA GLU A 193 3.09 1.09 -21.83
C GLU A 193 1.63 1.56 -21.73
N GLU A 194 1.18 2.45 -22.63
CA GLU A 194 -0.18 2.95 -22.62
C GLU A 194 -1.17 1.82 -22.92
N LYS A 195 -0.86 1.03 -23.96
CA LYS A 195 -1.64 -0.17 -24.29
C LYS A 195 -1.64 -1.18 -23.14
N VAL A 196 -0.49 -1.45 -22.51
CA VAL A 196 -0.40 -2.38 -21.38
C VAL A 196 -1.24 -1.89 -20.20
N ARG A 197 -1.21 -0.59 -19.89
CA ARG A 197 -2.05 0.00 -18.83
C ARG A 197 -3.53 -0.11 -19.16
N LYS A 198 -3.91 0.10 -20.42
CA LYS A 198 -5.29 -0.03 -20.89
C LYS A 198 -5.79 -1.47 -20.72
N GLU A 199 -5.04 -2.45 -21.23
CA GLU A 199 -5.37 -3.88 -21.11
C GLU A 199 -5.46 -4.32 -19.65
N PHE A 200 -4.54 -3.87 -18.79
CA PHE A 200 -4.61 -4.12 -17.35
C PHE A 200 -5.88 -3.52 -16.72
N GLY A 201 -6.22 -2.28 -17.09
CA GLY A 201 -7.44 -1.62 -16.62
C GLY A 201 -8.72 -2.34 -17.05
N GLU A 202 -8.77 -2.81 -18.30
CA GLU A 202 -9.87 -3.65 -18.80
C GLU A 202 -10.00 -4.95 -18.00
N ALA A 203 -8.88 -5.61 -17.67
CA ALA A 203 -8.86 -6.81 -16.84
C ALA A 203 -9.32 -6.51 -15.39
N MET A 204 -8.88 -5.39 -14.80
CA MET A 204 -9.32 -4.94 -13.48
C MET A 204 -10.84 -4.69 -13.42
N ILE A 205 -11.40 -4.02 -14.43
CA ILE A 205 -12.85 -3.76 -14.51
C ILE A 205 -13.61 -5.09 -14.57
N LYS A 206 -13.21 -6.00 -15.47
CA LYS A 206 -13.83 -7.33 -15.58
C LYS A 206 -13.73 -8.10 -14.26
N HIS A 207 -12.58 -8.06 -13.59
CA HIS A 207 -12.39 -8.72 -12.30
C HIS A 207 -13.27 -8.10 -11.20
N GLN A 208 -13.43 -6.78 -11.19
CA GLN A 208 -14.31 -6.10 -10.26
C GLN A 208 -15.79 -6.43 -10.53
N GLU A 209 -16.20 -6.52 -11.80
CA GLU A 209 -17.54 -6.95 -12.20
C GLU A 209 -17.81 -8.41 -11.84
N LEU A 210 -16.87 -9.31 -12.09
CA LEU A 210 -16.94 -10.72 -11.67
C LEU A 210 -17.04 -10.84 -10.14
N SER A 211 -16.24 -10.07 -9.41
CA SER A 211 -16.31 -10.03 -7.94
C SER A 211 -17.66 -9.47 -7.46
N ARG A 212 -18.18 -8.43 -8.11
CA ARG A 212 -19.49 -7.84 -7.81
C ARG A 212 -20.63 -8.82 -8.10
N THR A 213 -20.60 -9.52 -9.23
CA THR A 213 -21.64 -10.50 -9.61
C THR A 213 -21.58 -11.78 -8.78
N ALA A 214 -20.37 -12.28 -8.47
CA ALA A 214 -20.18 -13.36 -7.52
C ALA A 214 -20.65 -12.96 -6.11
N SER A 215 -20.36 -11.71 -5.69
CA SER A 215 -20.88 -11.16 -4.45
C SER A 215 -22.39 -10.95 -4.51
N ALA A 216 -23.01 -10.53 -5.61
CA ALA A 216 -24.47 -10.40 -5.73
C ALA A 216 -25.18 -11.77 -5.68
N GLY A 217 -24.53 -12.82 -6.19
CA GLY A 217 -25.00 -14.21 -6.03
C GLY A 217 -24.86 -14.74 -4.60
N MET A 218 -23.84 -14.31 -3.85
CA MET A 218 -23.62 -14.68 -2.44
C MET A 218 -24.28 -13.72 -1.43
N PHE A 219 -24.63 -12.51 -1.85
CA PHE A 219 -25.27 -11.44 -1.10
C PHE A 219 -26.63 -11.11 -1.74
N LYS A 220 -27.52 -12.09 -1.81
CA LYS A 220 -28.97 -11.84 -1.67
C LYS A 220 -29.32 -11.33 -0.25
N GLY A 221 -28.43 -10.55 0.35
CA GLY A 221 -28.43 -10.18 1.76
C GLY A 221 -28.30 -8.69 1.95
N GLY A 222 -29.40 -7.99 1.65
CA GLY A 222 -29.87 -6.75 2.28
C GLY A 222 -29.06 -5.46 2.19
N LEU A 223 -28.32 -5.22 1.11
CA LEU A 223 -27.86 -3.85 0.78
C LEU A 223 -28.81 -3.08 -0.16
N SER A 224 -29.87 -3.72 -0.65
CA SER A 224 -30.88 -3.08 -1.50
C SER A 224 -32.31 -3.52 -1.16
N ASP A 225 -32.52 -4.05 0.05
CA ASP A 225 -33.85 -4.41 0.51
C ASP A 225 -34.34 -3.33 1.49
N HIS A 226 -35.37 -2.59 1.08
CA HIS A 226 -36.03 -1.57 1.90
C HIS A 226 -37.26 -2.13 2.62
N SER A 227 -37.34 -3.45 2.78
CA SER A 227 -38.40 -4.06 3.57
C SER A 227 -38.44 -3.48 4.99
N GLU A 228 -39.63 -3.46 5.57
CA GLU A 228 -39.85 -2.96 6.94
C GLU A 228 -38.93 -3.65 7.95
N LYS A 229 -38.66 -4.95 7.73
CA LYS A 229 -37.80 -5.78 8.58
C LYS A 229 -36.32 -5.37 8.51
N VAL A 230 -35.80 -5.04 7.32
CA VAL A 230 -34.44 -4.52 7.17
C VAL A 230 -34.31 -3.15 7.84
N THR A 231 -35.34 -2.30 7.76
CA THR A 231 -35.37 -1.00 8.45
C THR A 231 -35.34 -1.16 9.98
N GLN A 232 -36.06 -2.13 10.53
CA GLN A 232 -36.00 -2.48 11.95
C GLN A 232 -34.59 -2.96 12.35
N TYR A 233 -33.94 -3.79 11.53
CA TYR A 233 -32.57 -4.24 11.79
C TYR A 233 -31.52 -3.14 11.70
N HIS A 234 -31.71 -2.12 10.85
CA HIS A 234 -30.86 -0.93 10.86
C HIS A 234 -30.99 -0.18 12.19
N THR A 235 -32.21 0.02 12.68
CA THR A 235 -32.45 0.62 14.00
C THR A 235 -31.80 -0.23 15.11
N ALA A 236 -31.99 -1.55 15.06
CA ALA A 236 -31.38 -2.48 16.02
C ALA A 236 -29.84 -2.43 15.98
N THR A 237 -29.23 -2.24 14.81
CA THR A 237 -27.77 -2.10 14.66
C THR A 237 -27.24 -0.89 15.43
N HIS A 238 -27.93 0.24 15.35
CA HIS A 238 -27.54 1.44 16.09
C HIS A 238 -27.68 1.26 17.61
N LEU A 239 -28.77 0.63 18.05
CA LEU A 239 -29.00 0.33 19.47
C LEU A 239 -27.95 -0.66 20.01
N LEU A 240 -27.65 -1.72 19.25
CA LEU A 240 -26.64 -2.72 19.61
C LEU A 240 -25.24 -2.09 19.75
N ASN A 241 -24.85 -1.21 18.83
CA ASN A 241 -23.56 -0.51 18.92
C ASN A 241 -23.47 0.37 20.18
N ALA A 242 -24.56 1.05 20.54
CA ALA A 242 -24.63 1.85 21.75
C ALA A 242 -24.56 0.99 23.02
N ALA A 243 -25.28 -0.13 23.05
CA ALA A 243 -25.25 -1.09 24.17
C ALA A 243 -23.87 -1.70 24.36
N LEU A 244 -23.22 -2.16 23.28
CA LEU A 244 -21.86 -2.68 23.31
C LEU A 244 -20.86 -1.66 23.87
N ARG A 245 -20.96 -0.39 23.48
CA ARG A 245 -20.11 0.68 24.04
C ARG A 245 -20.36 0.94 25.51
N ARG A 246 -21.60 0.78 25.97
CA ARG A 246 -21.96 0.96 27.38
C ARG A 246 -21.43 -0.17 28.26
N VAL A 247 -21.49 -1.41 27.78
CA VAL A 247 -21.08 -2.60 28.54
C VAL A 247 -19.57 -2.84 28.44
N LEU A 248 -19.01 -2.75 27.24
CA LEU A 248 -17.61 -3.13 26.98
C LEU A 248 -16.68 -1.92 27.02
N GLY A 249 -17.14 -0.71 26.70
CA GLY A 249 -16.36 0.52 26.73
C GLY A 249 -16.24 1.25 25.38
N PRO A 250 -15.65 2.46 25.37
CA PRO A 250 -15.61 3.34 24.20
C PRO A 250 -14.69 2.86 23.06
N HIS A 251 -13.82 1.88 23.31
CA HIS A 251 -12.95 1.27 22.29
C HIS A 251 -13.68 0.36 21.31
N VAL A 252 -14.97 0.09 21.55
CA VAL A 252 -15.81 -0.64 20.60
C VAL A 252 -16.14 0.26 19.41
N PHE A 253 -15.70 -0.18 18.22
CA PHE A 253 -16.02 0.42 16.94
C PHE A 253 -16.57 -0.65 16.00
N GLN A 254 -17.59 -0.29 15.23
CA GLN A 254 -18.11 -1.15 14.17
C GLN A 254 -17.01 -1.44 13.13
N LYS A 255 -16.87 -2.71 12.76
CA LYS A 255 -15.93 -3.19 11.72
C LYS A 255 -16.66 -3.77 10.50
N GLY A 256 -17.92 -4.15 10.66
CA GLY A 256 -18.77 -4.62 9.58
C GLY A 256 -20.22 -4.78 10.02
N SER A 257 -21.15 -4.74 9.07
CA SER A 257 -22.55 -5.13 9.30
C SER A 257 -23.09 -5.80 8.05
N ASN A 258 -23.85 -6.89 8.23
CA ASN A 258 -24.61 -7.54 7.18
C ASN A 258 -26.04 -7.72 7.66
N ILE A 259 -26.95 -6.98 7.04
CA ILE A 259 -28.39 -7.03 7.32
C ILE A 259 -29.05 -7.74 6.15
N THR A 260 -29.92 -8.70 6.44
CA THR A 260 -30.80 -9.37 5.48
C THR A 260 -32.18 -9.49 6.12
N ASP A 261 -33.18 -9.90 5.35
CA ASP A 261 -34.52 -10.26 5.86
C ASP A 261 -34.50 -11.45 6.84
N GLU A 262 -33.51 -12.31 6.71
CA GLU A 262 -33.29 -13.50 7.55
C GLU A 262 -32.42 -13.24 8.79
N ARG A 263 -31.43 -12.34 8.71
CA ARG A 263 -30.46 -12.15 9.80
C ARG A 263 -29.90 -10.73 9.91
N LEU A 264 -29.46 -10.37 11.12
CA LEU A 264 -28.58 -9.24 11.40
C LEU A 264 -27.25 -9.79 11.93
N ARG A 265 -26.14 -9.44 11.25
CA ARG A 265 -24.78 -9.68 11.73
C ARG A 265 -24.08 -8.35 11.96
N PHE A 266 -23.49 -8.19 13.13
CA PHE A 266 -22.76 -6.99 13.52
C PHE A 266 -21.36 -7.36 14.00
N ASP A 267 -20.34 -6.86 13.31
CA ASP A 267 -18.94 -7.11 13.64
C ASP A 267 -18.34 -5.85 14.29
N PHE A 268 -17.65 -6.00 15.42
CA PHE A 268 -17.09 -4.89 16.20
C PHE A 268 -15.70 -5.20 16.77
N SER A 269 -14.94 -4.15 17.13
CA SER A 269 -13.63 -4.30 17.75
C SER A 269 -13.72 -4.58 19.25
N HIS A 270 -13.25 -5.75 19.66
CA HIS A 270 -13.03 -6.11 21.06
C HIS A 270 -11.91 -7.18 21.12
N PRO A 271 -10.88 -7.03 21.98
CA PRO A 271 -9.70 -7.90 21.96
C PRO A 271 -9.97 -9.33 22.46
N GLU A 272 -11.01 -9.50 23.28
CA GLU A 272 -11.36 -10.76 23.92
C GLU A 272 -12.76 -11.22 23.50
N LYS A 273 -13.07 -12.49 23.76
CA LYS A 273 -14.43 -12.99 23.57
C LYS A 273 -15.32 -12.48 24.71
N MET A 274 -16.52 -11.99 24.39
CA MET A 274 -17.48 -11.59 25.42
C MET A 274 -17.83 -12.78 26.32
N THR A 275 -17.92 -12.51 27.62
CA THR A 275 -18.46 -13.44 28.62
C THR A 275 -19.98 -13.59 28.47
N SER A 276 -20.54 -14.67 29.01
CA SER A 276 -21.99 -14.91 29.00
C SER A 276 -22.76 -13.78 29.71
N GLU A 277 -22.18 -13.22 30.78
CA GLU A 277 -22.74 -12.09 31.52
C GLU A 277 -22.73 -10.81 30.69
N GLN A 278 -21.63 -10.50 29.98
CA GLN A 278 -21.55 -9.33 29.10
C GLN A 278 -22.53 -9.44 27.92
N ILE A 279 -22.72 -10.65 27.36
CA ILE A 279 -23.70 -10.88 26.29
C ILE A 279 -25.10 -10.53 26.82
N LYS A 280 -25.47 -11.08 27.98
CA LYS A 280 -26.76 -10.81 28.59
C LYS A 280 -26.98 -9.32 28.88
N GLN A 281 -25.97 -8.62 29.40
CA GLN A 281 -26.04 -7.18 29.65
C GLN A 281 -26.19 -6.31 28.40
N VAL A 282 -25.78 -6.82 27.23
CA VAL A 282 -25.97 -6.13 25.95
C VAL A 282 -27.36 -6.41 25.37
N GLU A 283 -27.96 -7.56 25.70
CA GLU A 283 -29.31 -7.96 25.29
C GLU A 283 -30.43 -7.31 26.14
N ASP A 284 -30.18 -7.09 27.44
CA ASP A 284 -31.11 -6.45 28.41
C ASP A 284 -31.14 -4.91 28.29
#